data_AF-X1GEV8-F1
#
_entry.id   AF-X1GEV8-F1
#
_cell.length_a   1.000
_cell.length_b   1.000
_cell.length_c   1.000
_cell.angle_alpha   90.00
_cell.angle_beta   90.00
_cell.angle_gamma   90.00
#
_symmetry.space_group_name_H-M   'P 1'
#
loop_
_entity.id
_entity.type
_entity.pdbx_description
1 polymer ?
#
loop_
_entity_poly.entity_id
_entity_poly.type
_entity_poly.pdbx_seq_one_letter_code
_entity_poly.pdbx_strand_id
1 'polypeptide(L)'
;MYSVDELESRRVALEAELGEPITVDGLSARFRIFQRKKGHRHSTDDLLTAWYALEKSPPVTRALDLGTGIGTVGLLVLDGMPADLRLTC
;
A
#
# COMPACT_ATOMS: atom_id res chain seq x y z
N MET A 1 -14.02 -9.39 -2.52
CA MET A 1 -12.63 -9.90 -2.53
C MET A 1 -12.34 -10.30 -3.97
N TYR A 2 -11.30 -9.76 -4.59
CA TYR A 2 -10.98 -10.08 -5.99
C TYR A 2 -10.65 -11.56 -6.14
N SER A 3 -11.13 -12.18 -7.22
CA SER A 3 -10.75 -13.55 -7.54
C SER A 3 -9.29 -13.59 -8.00
N VAL A 4 -8.66 -14.77 -7.91
CA VAL A 4 -7.29 -14.95 -8.40
C VAL A 4 -7.23 -14.68 -9.91
N ASP A 5 -8.24 -15.10 -10.67
CA ASP A 5 -8.30 -14.91 -12.12
C ASP A 5 -8.44 -13.42 -12.50
N GLU A 6 -9.19 -12.64 -11.74
CA GLU A 6 -9.31 -11.18 -11.93
C GLU A 6 -7.97 -10.49 -11.69
N LEU A 7 -7.26 -10.87 -10.62
CA LEU A 7 -5.95 -10.31 -10.30
C LEU A 7 -4.91 -10.67 -11.37
N GLU A 8 -4.87 -11.92 -11.83
CA GLU A 8 -3.95 -12.36 -12.88
C GLU A 8 -4.25 -11.69 -14.23
N SER A 9 -5.53 -11.59 -14.60
CA SER A 9 -5.92 -10.88 -15.83
C SER A 9 -5.48 -9.42 -15.79
N ARG A 10 -5.65 -8.75 -14.64
CA ARG A 10 -5.20 -7.36 -14.49
C ARG A 10 -3.67 -7.25 -14.48
N ARG A 11 -2.96 -8.20 -13.87
CA ARG A 11 -1.49 -8.26 -13.85
C ARG A 11 -0.93 -8.34 -15.26
N VAL A 12 -1.45 -9.25 -16.10
CA VAL A 12 -1.02 -9.41 -17.50
C VAL A 12 -1.29 -8.15 -18.32
N ALA A 13 -2.47 -7.53 -18.16
CA ALA A 13 -2.79 -6.29 -18.84
C ALA A 13 -1.81 -5.16 -18.47
N LEU A 14 -1.45 -5.03 -17.18
CA LEU A 14 -0.48 -4.05 -16.71
C LEU A 14 0.94 -4.34 -17.20
N GLU A 15 1.37 -5.60 -17.27
CA GLU A 15 2.67 -5.95 -17.85
C GLU A 15 2.77 -5.56 -19.33
N ALA A 16 1.70 -5.80 -20.10
CA ALA A 16 1.62 -5.41 -21.50
C ALA A 16 1.61 -3.88 -21.67
N GLU A 17 0.89 -3.16 -20.81
CA GLU A 17 0.81 -1.70 -20.82
C GLU A 17 2.15 -1.04 -20.45
N LEU A 18 2.82 -1.54 -19.42
CA LEU A 18 4.02 -0.90 -18.86
C LEU A 18 5.33 -1.43 -19.45
N GLY A 19 5.30 -2.55 -20.19
CA GLY A 19 6.48 -3.16 -20.79
C GLY A 19 7.48 -3.73 -19.78
N GLU A 20 7.06 -3.95 -18.54
CA GLU A 20 7.90 -4.42 -17.43
C GLU A 20 7.18 -5.49 -16.60
N PRO A 21 7.90 -6.42 -15.95
CA PRO A 21 7.27 -7.44 -15.12
C PRO A 21 6.57 -6.84 -13.88
N ILE A 22 5.34 -7.29 -13.61
CA ILE A 22 4.47 -6.84 -12.51
C ILE A 22 4.16 -8.02 -11.57
N THR A 23 4.25 -7.77 -10.27
CA THR A 23 3.83 -8.69 -9.20
C THR A 23 2.56 -8.18 -8.52
N VAL A 24 1.81 -9.12 -7.94
CA VAL A 24 0.68 -8.83 -7.04
C VAL A 24 1.09 -9.27 -5.65
N ASP A 25 1.35 -8.32 -4.77
CA ASP A 25 1.82 -8.61 -3.42
C ASP A 25 0.78 -8.19 -2.37
N GLY A 26 0.75 -8.88 -1.24
CA GLY A 26 -0.10 -8.53 -0.11
C GLY A 26 0.53 -7.40 0.71
N LEU A 27 -0.20 -6.29 0.88
CA LEU A 27 0.20 -5.21 1.78
C LEU A 27 -0.29 -5.45 3.20
N SER A 28 -1.54 -5.92 3.32
CA SER A 28 -2.18 -6.31 4.57
C SER A 28 -3.21 -7.40 4.28
N ALA A 29 -3.95 -7.84 5.30
CA ALA A 29 -5.07 -8.77 5.09
C ALA A 29 -6.15 -8.20 4.14
N ARG A 30 -6.23 -6.87 4.00
CA ARG A 30 -7.26 -6.15 3.25
C ARG A 30 -6.78 -5.65 1.89
N PHE A 31 -5.50 -5.32 1.76
CA PHE A 31 -4.95 -4.70 0.56
C PHE A 31 -3.92 -5.56 -0.13
N ARG A 32 -3.99 -5.55 -1.45
CA ARG A 32 -2.96 -6.05 -2.35
C ARG A 32 -2.53 -4.92 -3.27
N ILE A 33 -1.30 -4.97 -3.73
CA ILE A 33 -0.74 -3.96 -4.64
C ILE A 33 -0.19 -4.65 -5.88
N PHE A 34 -0.50 -4.07 -7.04
CA PHE A 34 0.23 -4.34 -8.27
C PHE A 34 1.46 -3.45 -8.29
N GLN A 35 2.66 -4.02 -8.36
CA GLN A 35 3.89 -3.24 -8.41
C GLN A 35 4.91 -3.83 -9.37
N ARG A 36 5.86 -3.01 -9.81
CA ARG A 36 6.97 -3.46 -10.64
C ARG A 36 7.81 -4.48 -9.85
N LYS A 37 8.18 -5.58 -10.51
CA LYS A 37 9.08 -6.59 -9.92
C LYS A 37 10.45 -6.00 -9.56
N LYS A 38 10.88 -4.97 -10.30
CA LYS A 38 12.11 -4.21 -10.07
C LYS A 38 11.79 -2.73 -9.88
N GLY A 39 12.37 -2.11 -8.85
CA GLY A 39 12.12 -0.72 -8.48
C GLY A 39 11.91 -0.55 -6.97
N HIS A 40 11.38 0.60 -6.57
CA HIS A 40 10.91 0.83 -5.20
C HIS A 40 9.70 -0.08 -4.95
N ARG A 41 9.77 -0.89 -3.89
CA ARG A 41 8.72 -1.85 -3.54
C ARG A 41 8.32 -1.69 -2.10
N HIS A 42 7.13 -2.17 -1.79
CA HIS A 42 6.75 -2.35 -0.39
C HIS A 42 7.69 -3.34 0.29
N SER A 43 7.80 -3.20 1.60
CA SER A 43 8.55 -4.10 2.46
C SER A 43 7.77 -4.45 3.72
N THR A 44 8.27 -5.43 4.48
CA THR A 44 7.75 -5.73 5.82
C THR A 44 7.88 -4.53 6.75
N ASP A 45 8.90 -3.68 6.56
CA ASP A 45 9.10 -2.50 7.39
C ASP A 45 7.94 -1.51 7.22
N ASP A 46 7.40 -1.35 6.01
CA ASP A 46 6.23 -0.49 5.75
C ASP A 46 5.02 -0.92 6.59
N LEU A 47 4.75 -2.23 6.64
CA LEU A 47 3.67 -2.81 7.42
C LEU A 47 3.89 -2.59 8.92
N LEU A 48 5.12 -2.82 9.40
CA LEU A 48 5.47 -2.63 10.81
C LEU A 48 5.42 -1.16 11.22
N THR A 49 5.88 -0.25 10.37
CA THR A 49 5.82 1.20 10.58
C THR A 49 4.37 1.68 10.67
N ALA A 50 3.51 1.26 9.74
CA ALA A 50 2.09 1.60 9.79
C ALA A 50 1.41 1.02 11.04
N TRP A 51 1.67 -0.26 11.35
CA TRP A 51 1.14 -0.88 12.57
C TRP A 51 1.56 -0.13 13.82
N TYR A 52 2.84 0.25 13.93
CA TYR A 52 3.34 1.01 15.08
C TYR A 52 2.67 2.38 15.20
N ALA A 53 2.48 3.09 14.08
CA ALA A 53 1.77 4.37 14.06
C ALA A 53 0.31 4.22 14.53
N LEU A 54 -0.41 3.21 14.04
CA LEU A 54 -1.80 2.93 14.43
C LEU A 54 -1.92 2.57 15.91
N GLU A 55 -0.98 1.78 16.42
CA GLU A 55 -0.98 1.26 17.78
C GLU A 55 -0.56 2.31 18.82
N LYS A 56 0.32 3.26 18.45
CA LYS A 56 0.92 4.22 19.40
C LYS A 56 0.46 5.67 19.23
N SER A 57 -0.13 6.02 18.09
CA SER A 57 -0.64 7.37 17.91
C SER A 57 -1.85 7.63 18.81
N PRO A 58 -1.95 8.81 19.46
CA PRO A 58 -3.23 9.29 19.97
C PRO A 58 -4.20 9.56 18.80
N PRO A 59 -5.48 9.81 19.08
CA PRO A 59 -6.41 10.29 18.06
C PRO A 59 -5.89 11.57 17.39
N VAL A 60 -5.77 11.54 16.06
CA VAL A 60 -5.29 12.65 15.24
C VAL A 60 -6.18 12.83 14.01
N THR A 61 -6.30 14.06 13.52
CA THR A 61 -7.00 14.39 12.27
C THR A 61 -6.04 14.72 11.13
N ARG A 62 -4.74 14.72 11.39
CA ARG A 62 -3.68 14.98 10.40
C ARG A 62 -2.49 14.06 10.64
N ALA A 63 -1.98 13.48 9.56
CA ALA A 63 -0.77 12.66 9.55
C ALA A 63 0.19 13.14 8.45
N LEU A 64 1.49 12.95 8.67
CA LEU A 64 2.55 13.26 7.70
C LEU A 64 3.35 11.98 7.41
N ASP A 65 3.45 11.58 6.15
CA ASP A 65 4.24 10.44 5.68
C ASP A 65 5.54 10.92 5.04
N LEU A 66 6.61 11.01 5.84
CA LEU A 66 7.92 11.45 5.38
C LEU A 66 8.65 10.32 4.67
N GLY A 67 9.11 10.58 3.44
CA GLY A 67 9.75 9.54 2.64
C GLY A 67 8.74 8.53 2.11
N THR A 68 7.55 9.00 1.72
CA THR A 68 6.38 8.17 1.38
C THR A 68 6.64 7.09 0.34
N GLY A 69 7.64 7.25 -0.53
CA GLY A 69 7.98 6.26 -1.55
C GLY A 69 6.78 5.96 -2.45
N ILE A 70 6.30 4.72 -2.42
CA ILE A 70 5.09 4.29 -3.17
C ILE A 70 3.79 4.46 -2.35
N GLY A 71 3.85 5.09 -1.18
CA GLY A 71 2.70 5.48 -0.35
C GLY A 71 2.12 4.37 0.52
N THR A 72 2.83 3.26 0.73
CA THR A 72 2.33 2.08 1.45
C THR A 72 2.06 2.36 2.93
N VAL A 73 2.97 3.03 3.62
CA VAL A 73 2.80 3.40 5.03
C VAL A 73 1.59 4.32 5.19
N GLY A 74 1.56 5.44 4.46
CA GLY A 74 0.46 6.39 4.49
C GLY A 74 -0.90 5.75 4.15
N LEU A 75 -0.96 4.87 3.16
CA LEU A 75 -2.18 4.14 2.79
C LEU A 75 -2.69 3.26 3.94
N LEU A 76 -1.79 2.49 4.59
CA LEU A 76 -2.16 1.64 5.71
C LEU A 76 -2.55 2.44 6.96
N VAL A 77 -1.94 3.61 7.18
CA VAL A 77 -2.35 4.53 8.26
C VAL A 77 -3.75 5.09 8.00
N LEU A 78 -4.04 5.55 6.77
CA LEU A 78 -5.39 5.99 6.39
C LEU A 78 -6.42 4.88 6.58
N ASP A 79 -6.04 3.65 6.27
CA ASP A 79 -6.91 2.49 6.37
C ASP A 79 -7.30 2.10 7.81
N GLY A 80 -6.41 2.34 8.77
CA GLY A 80 -6.61 2.02 10.18
C GLY A 80 -7.12 3.17 11.04
N MET A 81 -7.23 4.38 10.48
CA MET A 81 -7.63 5.59 11.19
C MET A 81 -9.05 6.05 10.81
N PRO A 82 -9.65 6.98 11.58
CA PRO A 82 -10.96 7.56 11.25
C PRO A 82 -11.00 8.20 9.85
N ALA A 83 -12.19 8.17 9.25
CA ALA A 83 -12.40 8.61 7.86
C ALA A 83 -12.12 10.11 7.61
N ASP A 84 -12.04 10.94 8.65
CA ASP A 84 -11.72 12.36 8.57
C ASP A 84 -10.21 12.66 8.69
N LEU A 85 -9.37 11.63 8.86
CA LEU A 85 -7.91 11.79 8.83
C LEU A 85 -7.45 12.36 7.48
N ARG A 86 -6.64 13.42 7.55
CA ARG A 86 -5.94 13.97 6.38
C ARG A 86 -4.47 13.57 6.38
N LEU A 87 -4.06 12.83 5.37
CA LEU A 87 -2.65 12.50 5.14
C LEU A 87 -1.99 13.58 4.28
N THR A 88 -0.78 13.98 4.66
CA THR A 88 0.16 14.77 3.84
C THR A 88 1.41 13.92 3.61
N CYS A 89 1.99 14.00 2.43
CA CYS A 89 3.18 13.25 2.04
C CYS A 89 4.18 14.15 1.31
#